data_AF-A0A496C6B0-F1
#
_entry.id   AF-A0A496C6B0-F1
#
_cell.length_a   1.000
_cell.length_b   1.000
_cell.length_c   1.000
_cell.angle_alpha   90.00
_cell.angle_beta   90.00
_cell.angle_gamma   90.00
#
_symmetry.space_group_name_H-M   'P 1'
#
loop_
_entity.id
_entity.type
_entity.pdbx_description
1 polymer ?
#
loop_
_entity_poly.entity_id
_entity_poly.type
_entity_poly.pdbx_seq_one_letter_code
_entity_poly.pdbx_strand_id
1 'polypeptide(L)'
;MKKKEILTTKQNNLIVAVQSGVSVLEQNANLSLNCLSMGRRLIEQIGKEGGMNEALAAEADRYVTLCRSYMLRMNSDRKPFTQQLTEVQKQFVSQENNIDPTKNGTPANVLTAMLNSWLMKQKRDAEEAELRLQANFQRTEKRIAGRDDLDEAQKAVILERAEGRLQSGRVSLKMNEIATELVPVVTEPDGYIDLLRFWWQELGRNLPDSDLERIFRPMLSYARKQARKGVKVESVYVEYREEPKGVRAA
;
A
#
# COMPACT_ATOMS: atom_id res chain seq x y z
N MET A 1 7.44 -35.16 15.90
CA MET A 1 6.10 -35.76 16.03
C MET A 1 4.98 -34.72 16.03
N LYS A 2 4.88 -33.82 17.03
CA LYS A 2 3.77 -32.85 17.16
C LYS A 2 3.44 -32.02 15.89
N LYS A 3 4.43 -31.54 15.14
CA LYS A 3 4.19 -30.75 13.91
C LYS A 3 3.48 -31.55 12.82
N LYS A 4 3.84 -32.83 12.64
CA LYS A 4 3.25 -33.73 11.64
C LYS A 4 1.80 -34.06 12.00
N GLU A 5 1.52 -34.33 13.28
CA GLU A 5 0.16 -34.56 13.79
C GLU A 5 -0.74 -33.34 13.59
N ILE A 6 -0.26 -32.12 13.93
CA ILE A 6 -1.00 -30.87 13.71
C ILE A 6 -1.33 -30.67 12.22
N LEU A 7 -0.36 -30.96 11.33
CA LEU A 7 -0.56 -30.87 9.88
C LEU A 7 -1.62 -31.86 9.39
N THR A 8 -1.59 -33.10 9.86
CA THR A 8 -2.58 -34.13 9.51
C THR A 8 -3.98 -33.75 10.01
N THR A 9 -4.13 -33.25 11.24
CA THR A 9 -5.43 -32.77 11.74
C THR A 9 -5.96 -31.60 10.91
N LYS A 10 -5.11 -30.64 10.55
CA LYS A 10 -5.48 -29.50 9.70
C LYS A 10 -5.92 -29.95 8.30
N GLN A 11 -5.20 -30.90 7.71
CA GLN A 11 -5.55 -31.49 6.42
C GLN A 11 -6.94 -32.15 6.46
N ASN A 12 -7.22 -32.94 7.49
CA ASN A 12 -8.52 -33.59 7.65
C ASN A 12 -9.66 -32.57 7.81
N ASN A 13 -9.44 -31.53 8.62
CA ASN A 13 -10.42 -30.44 8.80
C ASN A 13 -10.70 -29.72 7.47
N LEU A 14 -9.68 -29.47 6.65
CA LEU A 14 -9.84 -28.83 5.36
C LEU A 14 -10.63 -29.71 4.39
N ILE A 15 -10.34 -31.02 4.34
CA ILE A 15 -11.07 -31.97 3.48
C ILE A 15 -12.57 -31.97 3.82
N VAL A 16 -12.91 -32.08 5.10
CA VAL A 16 -14.31 -32.04 5.57
C VAL A 16 -14.96 -30.68 5.23
N ALA A 17 -14.24 -29.58 5.46
CA ALA A 17 -14.73 -28.25 5.14
C ALA A 17 -15.03 -28.08 3.64
N VAL A 18 -14.13 -28.56 2.77
CA VAL A 18 -14.31 -28.51 1.30
C VAL A 18 -15.55 -29.30 0.89
N GLN A 19 -15.72 -30.52 1.38
CA GLN A 19 -16.90 -31.34 1.08
C GLN A 19 -18.20 -30.64 1.51
N SER A 20 -18.25 -30.10 2.72
CA SER A 20 -19.42 -29.35 3.20
C SER A 20 -19.67 -28.07 2.39
N GLY A 21 -18.59 -27.37 1.99
CA GLY A 21 -18.66 -26.12 1.24
C GLY A 21 -19.26 -26.29 -0.16
N VAL A 22 -18.95 -27.39 -0.86
CA VAL A 22 -19.52 -27.70 -2.17
C VAL A 22 -21.04 -27.89 -2.09
N SER A 23 -21.53 -28.62 -1.08
CA SER A 23 -22.97 -28.80 -0.88
C SER A 23 -23.68 -27.47 -0.55
N VAL A 24 -23.07 -26.63 0.29
CA VAL A 24 -23.61 -25.28 0.59
C VAL A 24 -23.67 -24.42 -0.66
N LEU A 25 -22.66 -24.48 -1.53
CA LEU A 25 -22.65 -23.73 -2.80
C LEU A 25 -23.81 -24.14 -3.71
N GLU A 26 -24.09 -25.44 -3.82
CA GLU A 26 -25.20 -25.95 -4.62
C GLU A 26 -26.57 -25.48 -4.07
N GLN A 27 -26.79 -25.59 -2.75
CA GLN A 27 -28.01 -25.11 -2.10
C GLN A 27 -28.20 -23.60 -2.30
N ASN A 28 -27.12 -22.83 -2.16
CA ASN A 28 -27.10 -21.39 -2.37
C ASN A 28 -27.41 -21.02 -3.83
N ALA A 29 -26.91 -21.78 -4.80
CA ALA A 29 -27.20 -21.56 -6.22
C ALA A 29 -28.70 -21.71 -6.51
N ASN A 30 -29.33 -22.77 -5.96
CA ASN A 30 -30.76 -23.00 -6.12
C ASN A 30 -31.62 -21.89 -5.48
N LEU A 31 -31.29 -21.47 -4.24
CA LEU A 31 -31.97 -20.36 -3.57
C LEU A 31 -31.82 -19.05 -4.35
N SER A 32 -30.61 -18.76 -4.82
CA SER A 32 -30.31 -17.56 -5.61
C SER A 32 -31.12 -17.53 -6.90
N LEU A 33 -31.18 -18.64 -7.64
CA LEU A 33 -31.96 -18.75 -8.87
C LEU A 33 -33.45 -18.49 -8.63
N ASN A 34 -34.01 -19.04 -7.54
CA ASN A 34 -35.40 -18.81 -7.15
C ASN A 34 -35.65 -17.33 -6.85
N CYS A 35 -34.82 -16.68 -6.02
CA CYS A 35 -34.95 -15.25 -5.73
C CYS A 35 -34.79 -14.37 -6.97
N LEU A 36 -33.89 -14.73 -7.89
CA LEU A 36 -33.74 -14.03 -9.17
C LEU A 36 -35.02 -14.13 -10.00
N SER A 37 -35.62 -15.32 -10.07
CA SER A 37 -36.86 -15.51 -10.82
C SER A 37 -38.03 -14.70 -10.23
N MET A 38 -38.16 -14.67 -8.89
CA MET A 38 -39.19 -13.89 -8.19
C MET A 38 -39.00 -12.38 -8.43
N GLY A 39 -37.77 -11.88 -8.25
CA GLY A 39 -37.47 -10.46 -8.44
C GLY A 39 -37.71 -10.00 -9.88
N ARG A 40 -37.33 -10.80 -10.88
CA ARG A 40 -37.58 -10.49 -12.30
C ARG A 40 -39.07 -10.40 -12.60
N ARG A 41 -39.89 -11.33 -12.08
CA ARG A 41 -41.35 -11.29 -12.25
C ARG A 41 -41.96 -10.04 -11.62
N LEU A 42 -41.51 -9.68 -10.42
CA LEU A 42 -41.99 -8.47 -9.74
C LEU A 42 -41.62 -7.19 -10.51
N ILE A 43 -40.39 -7.10 -11.04
CA ILE A 43 -39.96 -5.99 -11.91
C ILE A 43 -40.83 -5.90 -13.16
N GLU A 44 -41.09 -7.03 -13.81
CA GLU A 44 -41.95 -7.08 -15.00
C GLU A 44 -43.38 -6.62 -14.69
N GLN A 45 -43.94 -7.04 -13.55
CA GLN A 45 -45.26 -6.63 -13.11
C GLN A 45 -45.33 -5.13 -12.81
N ILE A 46 -44.35 -4.57 -12.10
CA ILE A 46 -44.23 -3.11 -11.88
C ILE A 46 -44.21 -2.36 -13.21
N GLY A 47 -43.49 -2.87 -14.21
CA GLY A 47 -43.49 -2.30 -15.57
C GLY A 47 -44.86 -2.35 -16.25
N LYS A 48 -45.57 -3.48 -16.13
CA LYS A 48 -46.92 -3.66 -16.70
C LYS A 48 -47.98 -2.76 -16.06
N GLU A 49 -47.86 -2.48 -14.77
CA GLU A 49 -48.77 -1.59 -14.03
C GLU A 49 -48.42 -0.10 -14.18
N GLY A 50 -47.36 0.23 -14.93
CA GLY A 50 -46.95 1.61 -15.21
C GLY A 50 -46.16 2.28 -14.08
N GLY A 51 -45.72 1.52 -13.09
CA GLY A 51 -44.96 2.03 -11.94
C GLY A 51 -45.30 1.32 -10.64
N MET A 52 -44.75 1.85 -9.55
CA MET A 52 -44.95 1.29 -8.21
C MET A 52 -46.25 1.82 -7.59
N ASN A 53 -47.06 0.94 -7.02
CA ASN A 53 -48.24 1.26 -6.21
C ASN A 53 -48.14 0.63 -4.81
N GLU A 54 -49.14 0.82 -3.95
CA GLU A 54 -49.10 0.36 -2.56
C GLU A 54 -48.98 -1.18 -2.43
N ALA A 55 -49.69 -1.93 -3.27
CA ALA A 55 -49.64 -3.40 -3.25
C ALA A 55 -48.25 -3.92 -3.71
N LEU A 56 -47.74 -3.36 -4.81
CA LEU A 56 -46.41 -3.69 -5.35
C LEU A 56 -45.29 -3.24 -4.41
N ALA A 57 -45.44 -2.10 -3.73
CA ALA A 57 -44.48 -1.64 -2.72
C ALA A 57 -44.41 -2.62 -1.54
N ALA A 58 -45.56 -3.10 -1.05
CA ALA A 58 -45.60 -4.11 0.00
C ALA A 58 -45.00 -5.45 -0.45
N GLU A 59 -45.19 -5.83 -1.72
CA GLU A 59 -44.58 -7.05 -2.28
C GLU A 59 -43.07 -6.91 -2.49
N ALA A 60 -42.61 -5.75 -2.96
CA ALA A 60 -41.19 -5.43 -3.07
C ALA A 60 -40.51 -5.45 -1.69
N ASP A 61 -41.15 -4.90 -0.65
CA ASP A 61 -40.62 -4.95 0.71
C ASP A 61 -40.51 -6.39 1.24
N ARG A 62 -41.54 -7.22 1.02
CA ARG A 62 -41.49 -8.65 1.37
C ARG A 62 -40.39 -9.39 0.62
N TYR A 63 -40.26 -9.15 -0.69
CA TYR A 63 -39.21 -9.73 -1.51
C TYR A 63 -37.81 -9.35 -0.99
N VAL A 64 -37.58 -8.06 -0.74
CA VAL A 64 -36.31 -7.55 -0.22
C VAL A 64 -36.02 -8.16 1.16
N THR A 65 -37.02 -8.26 2.02
CA THR A 65 -36.87 -8.87 3.35
C THR A 65 -36.53 -10.36 3.28
N LEU A 66 -37.18 -11.10 2.38
CA LEU A 66 -36.85 -12.51 2.12
C LEU A 66 -35.40 -12.66 1.63
N CYS A 67 -34.99 -11.86 0.63
CA CYS A 67 -33.62 -11.86 0.13
C CYS A 67 -32.61 -11.56 1.25
N ARG A 68 -32.89 -10.60 2.13
CA ARG A 68 -32.06 -10.31 3.31
C ARG A 68 -31.96 -11.52 4.23
N SER A 69 -33.05 -12.22 4.53
CA SER A 69 -33.02 -13.42 5.38
C SER A 69 -32.21 -14.57 4.76
N TYR A 70 -32.34 -14.79 3.45
CA TYR A 70 -31.56 -15.82 2.77
C TYR A 70 -30.09 -15.44 2.69
N MET A 71 -29.75 -14.17 2.43
CA MET A 71 -28.37 -13.71 2.51
C MET A 71 -27.77 -13.97 3.89
N LEU A 72 -28.49 -13.72 4.98
CA LEU A 72 -28.02 -14.02 6.33
C LEU A 72 -27.77 -15.52 6.54
N ARG A 73 -28.68 -16.37 6.06
CA ARG A 73 -28.51 -17.83 6.11
C ARG A 73 -27.33 -18.31 5.26
N MET A 74 -27.26 -17.93 3.99
CA MET A 74 -26.16 -18.25 3.08
C MET A 74 -24.80 -17.83 3.65
N ASN A 75 -24.75 -16.65 4.29
CA ASN A 75 -23.56 -16.15 4.97
C ASN A 75 -23.17 -17.01 6.19
N SER A 76 -24.16 -17.51 6.92
CA SER A 76 -23.95 -18.37 8.09
C SER A 76 -23.49 -19.76 7.67
N ASP A 77 -24.12 -20.34 6.65
CA ASP A 77 -23.83 -21.68 6.14
C ASP A 77 -22.46 -21.75 5.45
N ARG A 78 -22.04 -20.69 4.74
CA ARG A 78 -20.69 -20.63 4.12
C ARG A 78 -19.57 -20.39 5.13
N LYS A 79 -19.89 -19.92 6.34
CA LYS A 79 -18.92 -19.43 7.32
C LYS A 79 -17.90 -20.51 7.75
N PRO A 80 -18.30 -21.75 8.10
CA PRO A 80 -17.34 -22.79 8.51
C PRO A 80 -16.29 -23.08 7.43
N PHE A 81 -16.73 -23.22 6.17
CA PHE A 81 -15.83 -23.45 5.04
C PHE A 81 -14.89 -22.27 4.78
N THR A 82 -15.45 -21.06 4.65
CA THR A 82 -14.66 -19.84 4.38
C THR A 82 -13.69 -19.51 5.52
N GLN A 83 -14.03 -19.82 6.76
CA GLN A 83 -13.13 -19.70 7.90
C GLN A 83 -11.93 -20.63 7.80
N GLN A 84 -12.12 -21.90 7.41
CA GLN A 84 -10.99 -22.83 7.22
C GLN A 84 -10.07 -22.38 6.08
N LEU A 85 -10.63 -21.89 4.96
CA LEU A 85 -9.82 -21.30 3.89
C LEU A 85 -9.02 -20.09 4.36
N THR A 86 -9.68 -19.19 5.12
CA THR A 86 -9.02 -18.01 5.70
C THR A 86 -7.90 -18.41 6.66
N GLU A 87 -8.10 -19.46 7.45
CA GLU A 87 -7.09 -19.96 8.38
C GLU A 87 -5.88 -20.56 7.66
N VAL A 88 -6.09 -21.30 6.57
CA VAL A 88 -5.01 -21.77 5.69
C VAL A 88 -4.27 -20.58 5.07
N GLN A 89 -5.01 -19.61 4.52
CA GLN A 89 -4.42 -18.39 3.95
C GLN A 89 -3.57 -17.64 4.98
N LYS A 90 -4.07 -17.45 6.20
CA LYS A 90 -3.32 -16.80 7.29
C LYS A 90 -2.02 -17.51 7.62
N GLN A 91 -1.97 -18.84 7.50
CA GLN A 91 -0.75 -19.60 7.75
C GLN A 91 0.31 -19.36 6.67
N PHE A 92 -0.10 -19.32 5.39
CA PHE A 92 0.80 -18.91 4.31
C PHE A 92 1.30 -17.48 4.51
N VAL A 93 0.38 -16.54 4.74
CA VAL A 93 0.73 -15.13 5.01
C VAL A 93 1.65 -15.01 6.23
N SER A 94 1.44 -15.79 7.29
CA SER A 94 2.32 -15.79 8.46
C SER A 94 3.71 -16.30 8.12
N GLN A 95 3.84 -17.33 7.28
CA GLN A 95 5.14 -17.85 6.87
C GLN A 95 5.87 -16.86 5.96
N GLU A 96 5.17 -16.24 5.02
CA GLU A 96 5.70 -15.17 4.16
C GLU A 96 6.17 -13.99 5.02
N ASN A 97 5.34 -13.53 5.96
CA ASN A 97 5.68 -12.43 6.87
C ASN A 97 6.88 -12.73 7.77
N ASN A 98 7.21 -14.00 8.05
CA ASN A 98 8.39 -14.33 8.86
C ASN A 98 9.72 -14.06 8.13
N ILE A 99 9.69 -13.98 6.79
CA ILE A 99 10.88 -13.78 5.96
C ILE A 99 10.82 -12.51 5.11
N ASP A 100 9.68 -11.80 5.10
CA ASP A 100 9.49 -10.56 4.35
C ASP A 100 10.43 -9.45 4.88
N PRO A 101 11.34 -8.90 4.05
CA PRO A 101 12.27 -7.84 4.45
C PRO A 101 11.58 -6.50 4.76
N THR A 102 10.34 -6.32 4.30
CA THR A 102 9.54 -5.12 4.54
C THR A 102 8.77 -5.18 5.87
N LYS A 103 8.69 -6.35 6.52
CA LYS A 103 8.01 -6.50 7.81
C LYS A 103 8.96 -6.19 8.96
N ASN A 104 8.57 -5.19 9.75
CA ASN A 104 9.31 -4.77 10.93
C ASN A 104 9.58 -5.96 11.87
N GLY A 105 10.85 -6.11 12.26
CA GLY A 105 11.27 -7.12 13.24
C GLY A 105 11.63 -8.49 12.67
N THR A 106 11.46 -8.74 11.37
CA THR A 106 12.00 -9.97 10.76
C THR A 106 13.53 -9.91 10.69
N PRO A 107 14.24 -11.05 10.66
CA PRO A 107 15.68 -11.06 10.45
C PRO A 107 16.11 -10.34 9.17
N ALA A 108 15.34 -10.48 8.08
CA ALA A 108 15.61 -9.80 6.81
C ALA A 108 15.47 -8.28 6.92
N ASN A 109 14.45 -7.79 7.62
CA ASN A 109 14.26 -6.36 7.89
C ASN A 109 15.41 -5.78 8.72
N VAL A 110 15.80 -6.47 9.80
CA VAL A 110 16.92 -6.05 10.65
C VAL A 110 18.22 -6.01 9.86
N LEU A 111 18.53 -7.07 9.09
CA LEU A 111 19.73 -7.10 8.26
C LEU A 111 19.73 -6.03 7.18
N THR A 112 18.57 -5.72 6.58
CA THR A 112 18.43 -4.62 5.61
C THR A 112 18.77 -3.28 6.28
N ALA A 113 18.27 -3.02 7.49
CA ALA A 113 18.61 -1.80 8.23
C ALA A 113 20.11 -1.73 8.59
N MET A 114 20.71 -2.84 9.01
CA MET A 114 22.14 -2.93 9.30
C MET A 114 22.99 -2.68 8.05
N LEU A 115 22.62 -3.29 6.92
CA LEU A 115 23.29 -3.11 5.64
C LEU A 115 23.21 -1.64 5.18
N ASN A 116 22.02 -1.04 5.25
CA ASN A 116 21.83 0.38 4.92
C ASN A 116 22.72 1.29 5.79
N SER A 117 22.78 1.03 7.11
CA SER A 117 23.65 1.78 8.02
C SER A 117 25.13 1.66 7.64
N TRP A 118 25.58 0.45 7.29
CA TRP A 118 26.95 0.19 6.85
C TRP A 118 27.28 0.87 5.51
N LEU A 119 26.39 0.78 4.52
CA LEU A 119 26.53 1.45 3.22
C LEU A 119 26.59 2.97 3.39
N MET A 120 25.72 3.54 4.23
CA MET A 120 25.75 4.97 4.55
C MET A 120 27.03 5.39 5.29
N LYS A 121 27.59 4.51 6.12
CA LYS A 121 28.89 4.76 6.74
C LYS A 121 30.01 4.79 5.68
N GLN A 122 30.07 3.80 4.79
CA GLN A 122 31.06 3.79 3.71
C GLN A 122 30.97 5.04 2.82
N LYS A 123 29.76 5.50 2.53
CA LYS A 123 29.55 6.76 1.79
C LYS A 123 30.18 7.95 2.52
N ARG A 124 29.91 8.10 3.83
CA ARG A 124 30.54 9.17 4.65
C ARG A 124 32.05 9.04 4.71
N ASP A 125 32.57 7.82 4.87
CA ASP A 125 34.01 7.56 4.90
C ASP A 125 34.69 7.94 3.56
N ALA A 126 34.01 7.70 2.43
CA ALA A 126 34.47 8.11 1.09
C ALA A 126 34.44 9.63 0.91
N GLU A 127 33.38 10.31 1.36
CA GLU A 127 33.28 11.77 1.36
C GLU A 127 34.41 12.41 2.20
N GLU A 128 34.67 11.87 3.39
CA GLU A 128 35.80 12.30 4.23
C GLU A 128 37.15 12.05 3.56
N ALA A 129 37.32 10.90 2.89
CA ALA A 129 38.56 10.58 2.17
C ALA A 129 38.82 11.56 1.03
N GLU A 130 37.77 11.96 0.29
CA GLU A 130 37.89 12.97 -0.76
C GLU A 130 38.31 14.33 -0.18
N LEU A 131 37.70 14.77 0.93
CA LEU A 131 38.08 16.00 1.62
C LEU A 131 39.55 15.96 2.08
N ARG A 132 40.02 14.81 2.57
CA ARG A 132 41.44 14.62 2.95
C ARG A 132 42.38 14.70 1.76
N LEU A 133 42.03 14.09 0.63
CA LEU A 133 42.83 14.18 -0.61
C LEU A 133 42.96 15.64 -1.06
N GLN A 134 41.85 16.39 -1.05
CA GLN A 134 41.85 17.81 -1.41
C GLN A 134 42.67 18.66 -0.44
N ALA A 135 42.53 18.43 0.87
CA ALA A 135 43.32 19.14 1.88
C ALA A 135 44.83 18.83 1.77
N ASN A 136 45.21 17.58 1.45
CA ASN A 136 46.60 17.19 1.24
C ASN A 136 47.21 17.87 0.00
N PHE A 137 46.42 17.99 -1.08
CA PHE A 137 46.83 18.74 -2.26
C PHE A 137 47.07 20.22 -1.92
N GLN A 138 46.10 20.89 -1.27
CA GLN A 138 46.21 22.29 -0.86
C GLN A 138 47.38 22.55 0.11
N ARG A 139 47.65 21.64 1.04
CA ARG A 139 48.82 21.73 1.94
C ARG A 139 50.11 21.62 1.15
N THR A 140 50.17 20.75 0.14
CA THR A 140 51.35 20.60 -0.72
C THR A 140 51.58 21.87 -1.52
N GLU A 141 50.53 22.42 -2.14
CA GLU A 141 50.55 23.68 -2.89
C GLU A 141 51.07 24.84 -2.02
N LYS A 142 50.48 25.06 -0.84
CA LYS A 142 50.95 26.11 0.10
C LYS A 142 52.40 25.92 0.52
N ARG A 143 52.82 24.68 0.79
CA ARG A 143 54.18 24.37 1.24
C ARG A 143 55.22 24.67 0.17
N ILE A 144 54.94 24.40 -1.11
CA ILE A 144 55.90 24.66 -2.19
C ILE A 144 55.89 26.11 -2.65
N ALA A 145 54.76 26.81 -2.53
CA ALA A 145 54.66 28.23 -2.89
C ALA A 145 55.62 29.08 -2.04
N GLY A 146 55.77 28.74 -0.76
CA GLY A 146 56.71 29.39 0.16
C GLY A 146 58.14 28.86 0.15
N ARG A 147 58.55 28.11 -0.89
CA ARG A 147 59.94 27.62 -1.02
C ARG A 147 60.72 28.42 -2.05
N ASP A 148 61.73 29.15 -1.58
CA ASP A 148 62.65 29.94 -2.41
C ASP A 148 63.83 29.12 -2.94
N ASP A 149 64.05 27.93 -2.38
CA ASP A 149 65.09 26.97 -2.78
C ASP A 149 64.74 26.17 -4.05
N LEU A 150 63.51 26.28 -4.54
CA LEU A 150 63.01 25.54 -5.70
C LEU A 150 62.73 26.47 -6.88
N ASP A 151 63.20 26.08 -8.06
CA ASP A 151 62.80 26.75 -9.31
C ASP A 151 61.36 26.36 -9.73
N GLU A 152 60.83 27.07 -10.72
CA GLU A 152 59.45 26.89 -11.17
C GLU A 152 59.20 25.50 -11.80
N ALA A 153 60.20 24.93 -12.47
CA ALA A 153 60.09 23.60 -13.07
C ALA A 153 60.03 22.51 -11.98
N GLN A 154 60.83 22.65 -10.92
CA GLN A 154 60.83 21.77 -9.76
C GLN A 154 59.51 21.86 -8.99
N LYS A 155 58.96 23.08 -8.80
CA LYS A 155 57.64 23.30 -8.19
C LYS A 155 56.54 22.63 -9.02
N ALA A 156 56.54 22.80 -10.34
CA ALA A 156 55.58 22.20 -11.25
C ALA A 156 55.58 20.66 -11.17
N VAL A 157 56.75 20.01 -11.16
CA VAL A 157 56.85 18.55 -11.03
C VAL A 157 56.29 18.04 -9.70
N ILE A 158 56.47 18.79 -8.60
CA ILE A 158 55.92 18.42 -7.29
C ILE A 158 54.39 18.54 -7.29
N LEU A 159 53.84 19.61 -7.90
CA LEU A 159 52.40 19.80 -8.05
C LEU A 159 51.77 18.72 -8.91
N GLU A 160 52.35 18.43 -10.07
CA GLU A 160 51.85 17.41 -10.99
C GLU A 160 51.76 16.03 -10.30
N ARG A 161 52.77 15.67 -9.50
CA ARG A 161 52.73 14.45 -8.69
C ARG A 161 51.65 14.49 -7.60
N ALA A 162 51.42 15.64 -6.98
CA ALA A 162 50.38 15.81 -5.96
C ALA A 162 48.98 15.76 -6.57
N GLU A 163 48.80 16.37 -7.73
CA GLU A 163 47.58 16.34 -8.53
C GLU A 163 47.29 14.92 -9.05
N GLY A 164 48.32 14.20 -9.53
CA GLY A 164 48.20 12.80 -9.90
C GLY A 164 47.67 11.93 -8.75
N ARG A 165 48.17 12.13 -7.52
CA ARG A 165 47.64 11.43 -6.33
C ARG A 165 46.20 11.79 -6.02
N LEU A 166 45.83 13.07 -6.12
CA LEU A 166 44.46 13.54 -5.92
C LEU A 166 43.52 12.90 -6.96
N GLN A 167 43.90 12.93 -8.23
CA GLN A 167 43.08 12.42 -9.33
C GLN A 167 42.92 10.91 -9.27
N SER A 168 44.01 10.17 -9.06
CA SER A 168 43.94 8.71 -8.87
C SER A 168 43.06 8.35 -7.68
N GLY A 169 43.19 9.07 -6.55
CA GLY A 169 42.35 8.85 -5.37
C GLY A 169 40.87 9.11 -5.64
N ARG A 170 40.53 10.21 -6.34
CA ARG A 170 39.15 10.52 -6.75
C ARG A 170 38.56 9.46 -7.68
N VAL A 171 39.34 8.99 -8.66
CA VAL A 171 38.89 7.92 -9.56
C VAL A 171 38.58 6.66 -8.75
N SER A 172 39.47 6.25 -7.83
CA SER A 172 39.23 5.08 -6.98
C SER A 172 38.01 5.22 -6.07
N LEU A 173 37.76 6.40 -5.50
CA LEU A 173 36.56 6.65 -4.69
C LEU A 173 35.29 6.59 -5.54
N LYS A 174 35.29 7.21 -6.71
CA LYS A 174 34.15 7.18 -7.65
C LYS A 174 33.84 5.79 -8.18
N MET A 175 34.86 4.94 -8.38
CA MET A 175 34.64 3.55 -8.77
C MET A 175 33.93 2.71 -7.69
N ASN A 176 34.00 3.13 -6.42
CA ASN A 176 33.37 2.46 -5.29
C ASN A 176 32.17 3.25 -4.72
N GLU A 177 31.60 4.15 -5.52
CA GLU A 177 30.47 4.98 -5.10
C GLU A 177 29.24 4.13 -4.80
N ILE A 178 28.60 4.40 -3.66
CA ILE A 178 27.36 3.73 -3.27
C ILE A 178 26.19 4.39 -4.00
N ALA A 179 25.45 3.61 -4.79
CA ALA A 179 24.24 4.07 -5.45
C ALA A 179 23.17 4.50 -4.43
N THR A 180 22.56 5.66 -4.65
CA THR A 180 21.51 6.20 -3.76
C THR A 180 20.32 6.71 -4.54
N GLU A 181 19.14 6.63 -3.94
CA GLU A 181 17.90 7.21 -4.46
C GLU A 181 17.37 8.26 -3.48
N LEU A 182 16.66 9.26 -4.01
CA LEU A 182 15.98 10.26 -3.20
C LEU A 182 14.62 9.71 -2.75
N VAL A 183 14.43 9.65 -1.43
CA VAL A 183 13.16 9.24 -0.82
C VAL A 183 12.54 10.43 -0.11
N PRO A 184 11.28 10.80 -0.40
CA PRO A 184 10.61 11.88 0.31
C PRO A 184 10.36 11.47 1.76
N VAL A 185 10.82 12.30 2.71
CA VAL A 185 10.58 12.11 4.15
C VAL A 185 9.77 13.30 4.64
N VAL A 186 8.57 13.02 5.15
CA VAL A 186 7.70 14.03 5.75
C VAL A 186 8.20 14.33 7.15
N THR A 187 8.59 15.58 7.40
CA THR A 187 9.09 16.04 8.71
C THR A 187 8.00 16.65 9.58
N GLU A 188 6.93 17.18 8.96
CA GLU A 188 5.81 17.83 9.63
C GLU A 188 4.48 17.42 8.98
N PRO A 189 3.35 17.42 9.70
CA PRO A 189 2.05 16.97 9.17
C PRO A 189 1.64 17.63 7.84
N ASP A 190 1.94 18.92 7.66
CA ASP A 190 1.59 19.67 6.45
C ASP A 190 2.31 19.13 5.19
N GLY A 191 3.46 18.46 5.36
CA GLY A 191 4.18 17.84 4.24
C GLY A 191 3.37 16.73 3.55
N TYR A 192 2.45 16.06 4.24
CA TYR A 192 1.53 15.11 3.59
C TYR A 192 0.57 15.82 2.62
N ILE A 193 0.14 17.04 2.97
CA ILE A 193 -0.72 17.84 2.09
C ILE A 193 0.07 18.34 0.88
N ASP A 194 1.34 18.72 1.05
CA ASP A 194 2.18 19.13 -0.08
C ASP A 194 2.43 17.97 -1.06
N LEU A 195 2.72 16.76 -0.54
CA LEU A 195 2.83 15.56 -1.38
C LEU A 195 1.51 15.22 -2.09
N LEU A 196 0.37 15.35 -1.40
CA LEU A 196 -0.95 15.16 -1.99
C LEU A 196 -1.21 16.18 -3.10
N ARG A 197 -0.86 17.46 -2.90
CA ARG A 197 -1.02 18.53 -3.89
C ARG A 197 -0.17 18.26 -5.13
N PHE A 198 1.08 17.87 -4.95
CA PHE A 198 1.97 17.47 -6.05
C PHE A 198 1.38 16.31 -6.85
N TRP A 199 1.01 15.21 -6.17
CA TRP A 199 0.39 14.05 -6.81
C TRP A 199 -0.93 14.41 -7.52
N TRP A 200 -1.76 15.27 -6.92
CA TRP A 200 -3.03 15.69 -7.50
C TRP A 200 -2.86 16.46 -8.81
N GLN A 201 -1.87 17.34 -8.88
CA GLN A 201 -1.58 18.15 -10.07
C GLN A 201 -1.09 17.30 -11.24
N GLU A 202 -0.22 16.33 -10.96
CA GLU A 202 0.41 15.47 -11.96
C GLU A 202 -0.50 14.32 -12.42
N LEU A 203 -1.23 13.69 -11.49
CA LEU A 203 -1.99 12.47 -11.77
C LEU A 203 -3.44 12.55 -11.28
N GLY A 204 -3.64 12.89 -10.01
CA GLY A 204 -4.92 12.68 -9.32
C GLY A 204 -6.13 13.30 -10.03
N ARG A 205 -6.03 14.55 -10.48
CA ARG A 205 -7.16 15.27 -11.11
C ARG A 205 -7.66 14.67 -12.43
N ASN A 206 -6.87 13.82 -13.07
CA ASN A 206 -7.18 13.21 -14.36
C ASN A 206 -7.69 11.77 -14.23
N LEU A 207 -7.85 11.27 -13.00
CA LEU A 207 -8.37 9.93 -12.75
C LEU A 207 -9.90 9.87 -12.92
N PRO A 208 -10.46 8.71 -13.29
CA PRO A 208 -11.90 8.50 -13.27
C PRO A 208 -12.50 8.66 -11.86
N ASP A 209 -13.75 9.11 -11.79
CA ASP A 209 -14.47 9.31 -10.52
C ASP A 209 -14.50 8.05 -9.65
N SER A 210 -14.63 6.86 -10.25
CA SER A 210 -14.63 5.59 -9.50
C SER A 210 -13.30 5.33 -8.78
N ASP A 211 -12.17 5.70 -9.39
CA ASP A 211 -10.85 5.60 -8.77
C ASP A 211 -10.66 6.66 -7.70
N LEU A 212 -11.13 7.88 -7.95
CA LEU A 212 -11.12 8.97 -6.98
C LEU A 212 -11.93 8.63 -5.73
N GLU A 213 -13.16 8.12 -5.91
CA GLU A 213 -14.01 7.68 -4.81
C GLU A 213 -13.34 6.58 -3.98
N ARG A 214 -12.63 5.66 -4.64
CA ARG A 214 -11.89 4.59 -3.97
C ARG A 214 -10.70 5.12 -3.17
N ILE A 215 -9.89 6.01 -3.76
CA ILE A 215 -8.71 6.61 -3.13
C ILE A 215 -9.12 7.48 -1.93
N PHE A 216 -10.14 8.33 -2.10
CA PHE A 216 -10.61 9.27 -1.08
C PHE A 216 -11.72 8.72 -0.18
N ARG A 217 -12.01 7.41 -0.26
CA ARG A 217 -13.08 6.77 0.52
C ARG A 217 -13.05 7.10 2.02
N PRO A 218 -11.88 7.10 2.72
CA PRO A 218 -11.83 7.48 4.13
C PRO A 218 -12.27 8.92 4.38
N MET A 219 -11.82 9.87 3.55
CA MET A 219 -12.17 11.29 3.63
C MET A 219 -13.66 11.52 3.37
N LEU A 220 -14.20 10.90 2.31
CA LEU A 220 -15.63 10.97 1.98
C LEU A 220 -16.50 10.36 3.08
N SER A 221 -16.06 9.23 3.66
CA SER A 221 -16.77 8.57 4.77
C SER A 221 -16.79 9.43 6.02
N TYR A 222 -15.66 10.09 6.33
CA TYR A 222 -15.57 11.05 7.43
C TYR A 222 -16.49 12.24 7.21
N ALA A 223 -16.46 12.87 6.02
CA ALA A 223 -17.33 13.99 5.67
C ALA A 223 -18.83 13.63 5.78
N ARG A 224 -19.21 12.42 5.33
CA ARG A 224 -20.58 11.90 5.50
C ARG A 224 -20.96 11.74 6.97
N LYS A 225 -20.03 11.25 7.81
CA LYS A 225 -20.26 11.10 9.26
C LYS A 225 -20.42 12.46 9.95
N GLN A 226 -19.68 13.47 9.54
CA GLN A 226 -19.81 14.83 10.06
C GLN A 226 -21.12 15.51 9.62
N ALA A 227 -21.55 15.29 8.38
CA ALA A 227 -22.81 15.85 7.88
C ALA A 227 -24.04 15.34 8.66
N ARG A 228 -24.00 14.11 9.16
CA ARG A 228 -25.04 13.57 10.07
C ARG A 228 -25.11 14.30 11.41
N LYS A 229 -24.05 15.00 11.80
CA LYS A 229 -23.98 15.87 12.99
C LYS A 229 -24.25 17.34 12.66
N GLY A 230 -24.66 17.64 11.43
CA GLY A 230 -24.91 19.00 10.97
C GLY A 230 -23.67 19.74 10.44
N VAL A 231 -22.48 19.13 10.45
CA VAL A 231 -21.24 19.77 9.96
C VAL A 231 -21.00 19.38 8.51
N LYS A 232 -21.14 20.33 7.58
CA LYS A 232 -20.92 20.14 6.15
C LYS A 232 -19.70 20.94 5.69
N VAL A 233 -19.01 20.43 4.67
CA VAL A 233 -17.95 21.18 3.99
C VAL A 233 -18.60 22.26 3.13
N GLU A 234 -18.20 23.52 3.32
CA GLU A 234 -18.60 24.63 2.45
C GLU A 234 -17.67 24.66 1.24
N SER A 235 -18.18 24.29 0.06
CA SER A 235 -17.43 24.28 -1.19
C SER A 235 -18.39 24.30 -2.38
N VAL A 236 -18.04 25.08 -3.41
CA VAL A 236 -18.78 25.07 -4.69
C VAL A 236 -18.65 23.74 -5.44
N TYR A 237 -17.71 22.88 -5.04
CA TYR A 237 -17.43 21.59 -5.66
C TYR A 237 -18.07 20.41 -4.90
N VAL A 238 -18.76 20.64 -3.78
CA VAL A 238 -19.31 19.57 -2.93
C VAL A 238 -20.77 19.85 -2.59
N GLU A 239 -21.66 18.94 -2.97
CA GLU A 239 -23.10 19.00 -2.66
C GLU A 239 -23.50 17.82 -1.74
N TYR A 240 -24.42 18.08 -0.80
CA TYR A 240 -25.00 17.05 0.07
C TYR A 240 -26.45 16.77 -0.32
N ARG A 241 -26.72 15.60 -0.89
CA ARG A 241 -28.07 15.15 -1.29
C ARG A 241 -28.68 14.17 -0.29
N GLU A 242 -30.00 14.22 -0.15
CA GLU A 242 -30.75 13.30 0.69
C GLU A 242 -30.97 11.96 -0.04
N GLU A 243 -30.67 10.86 0.63
CA GLU A 243 -30.95 9.50 0.14
C GLU A 243 -31.79 8.75 1.18
N PRO A 244 -32.86 8.04 0.76
CA PRO A 244 -33.67 7.25 1.68
C PRO A 244 -32.85 6.21 2.43
N LYS A 245 -33.12 6.06 3.74
CA LYS A 245 -32.44 5.06 4.58
C LYS A 245 -32.78 3.64 4.08
N GLY A 246 -31.76 2.82 3.86
CA GLY A 246 -31.93 1.40 3.52
C GLY A 246 -32.06 1.06 2.03
N VAL A 247 -31.96 2.05 1.14
CA VAL A 247 -32.05 1.85 -0.33
C VAL A 247 -30.68 1.57 -0.98
N ARG A 248 -29.57 2.01 -0.38
CA ARG A 248 -28.24 1.58 -0.83
C ARG A 248 -28.00 0.11 -0.44
N ALA A 249 -27.69 -0.72 -1.42
CA ALA A 249 -27.08 -2.02 -1.19
C ALA A 249 -25.83 -1.84 -0.32
N ALA A 250 -25.74 -2.67 0.74
CA ALA A 250 -24.59 -2.70 1.64
C ALA A 250 -23.32 -3.16 0.90
#